data_AF-A0A9X0I6S1-F1
#
_entry.id   AF-A0A9X0I6S1-F1
#
_cell.length_a   1.000
_cell.length_b   1.000
_cell.length_c   1.000
_cell.angle_alpha   90.00
_cell.angle_beta   90.00
_cell.angle_gamma   90.00
#
_symmetry.space_group_name_H-M   'P 1'
#
loop_
_entity.id
_entity.type
_entity.pdbx_description
1 polymer ?
#
loop_
_entity_poly.entity_id
_entity_poly.type
_entity_poly.pdbx_seq_one_letter_code
_entity_poly.pdbx_strand_id
1 'polypeptide(L)'
;MKVCAGTGVPDGISVSNLPWTLVYADDTQFEPSSIGYQQFPKPEYPWGDKLLAPGRCVRGWITFQVPGKRRPVAVEYAPEGVLVAPRWTVK
;
A
#
# COMPACT_ATOMS: atom_id res chain seq x y z
N MET A 1 -3.98 -2.65 5.33
CA MET A 1 -3.64 -1.22 5.46
C MET A 1 -4.91 -0.37 5.29
N LYS A 2 -4.96 0.86 5.80
CA LYS A 2 -6.11 1.77 5.64
C LYS A 2 -5.63 3.15 5.18
N VAL A 3 -6.22 3.67 4.11
CA VAL A 3 -5.98 5.03 3.59
C VAL A 3 -7.30 5.78 3.55
N CYS A 4 -7.25 7.07 3.83
CA CYS A 4 -8.43 7.95 3.84
C CYS A 4 -8.18 9.19 3.00
N ALA A 5 -9.17 9.55 2.19
CA ALA A 5 -9.27 10.87 1.60
C ALA A 5 -9.63 11.88 2.69
N GLY A 6 -8.77 12.86 2.93
CA GLY A 6 -9.09 13.98 3.81
C GLY A 6 -10.30 14.76 3.29
N THR A 7 -11.07 15.39 4.16
CA THR A 7 -12.19 16.25 3.75
C THR A 7 -11.74 17.53 3.04
N GLY A 8 -10.46 17.92 3.18
CA GLY A 8 -9.85 19.08 2.53
C GLY A 8 -9.33 18.84 1.11
N VAL A 9 -9.58 17.65 0.52
CA VAL A 9 -9.19 17.34 -0.87
C VAL A 9 -10.46 17.20 -1.70
N PRO A 10 -10.98 18.28 -2.32
CA PRO A 10 -12.34 18.31 -2.89
C PRO A 10 -12.55 17.30 -4.02
N ASP A 11 -11.51 17.03 -4.82
CA ASP A 11 -11.54 16.06 -5.92
C ASP A 11 -11.30 14.62 -5.44
N GLY A 12 -11.04 14.43 -4.15
CA GLY A 12 -10.66 13.14 -3.58
C GLY A 12 -9.19 12.77 -3.86
N ILE A 13 -8.87 11.50 -3.64
CA ILE A 13 -7.53 10.95 -3.90
C ILE A 13 -7.63 9.68 -4.73
N SER A 14 -6.69 9.49 -5.66
CA SER A 14 -6.50 8.16 -6.26
C SER A 14 -5.71 7.29 -5.29
N VAL A 15 -6.17 6.05 -5.10
CA VAL A 15 -5.43 5.03 -4.36
C VAL A 15 -5.25 3.79 -5.21
N SER A 16 -4.07 3.19 -5.10
CA SER A 16 -3.70 1.90 -5.68
C SER A 16 -2.72 1.21 -4.74
N ASN A 17 -2.41 -0.06 -5.00
CA ASN A 17 -1.41 -0.80 -4.24
C ASN A 17 0.02 -0.39 -4.62
N LEU A 18 0.24 0.10 -5.84
CA LEU A 18 1.55 0.42 -6.41
C LEU A 18 2.45 1.30 -5.52
N PRO A 19 1.94 2.33 -4.82
CA PRO A 19 2.78 3.19 -3.99
C PRO A 19 3.24 2.54 -2.68
N TRP A 20 2.84 1.30 -2.40
CA TRP A 20 3.21 0.58 -1.18
C TRP A 20 4.41 -0.32 -1.42
N THR A 21 5.45 -0.20 -0.60
CA THR A 21 6.63 -1.06 -0.66
C THR A 21 6.89 -1.75 0.67
N LEU A 22 7.39 -2.99 0.60
CA LEU A 22 7.99 -3.64 1.77
C LEU A 22 9.47 -3.30 1.82
N VAL A 23 9.95 -2.90 2.99
CA VAL A 23 11.36 -2.55 3.20
C VAL A 23 12.02 -3.53 4.16
N TYR A 24 13.21 -3.99 3.80
CA TYR A 24 14.02 -4.94 4.58
C TYR A 24 15.14 -4.22 5.35
N ALA A 25 15.82 -4.96 6.24
CA ALA A 25 16.90 -4.42 7.07
C ALA A 25 18.14 -3.99 6.27
N ASP A 26 18.31 -4.52 5.05
CA ASP A 26 19.38 -4.18 4.10
C ASP A 26 18.95 -3.10 3.09
N ASP A 27 17.87 -2.37 3.40
CA ASP A 27 17.24 -1.35 2.55
C ASP A 27 16.73 -1.84 1.18
N THR A 28 16.73 -3.16 0.94
CA THR A 28 16.03 -3.69 -0.24
C THR A 28 14.52 -3.49 -0.11
N GLN A 29 13.91 -3.19 -1.25
CA GLN A 29 12.47 -2.93 -1.35
C GLN A 29 11.81 -3.94 -2.27
N PHE A 30 10.56 -4.30 -1.92
CA PHE A 30 9.73 -5.18 -2.71
C PHE A 30 8.41 -4.49 -3.03
N GLU A 31 8.10 -4.42 -4.31
CA GLU A 31 6.83 -3.95 -4.83
C GLU A 31 5.71 -4.99 -4.58
N PRO A 32 4.44 -4.55 -4.59
CA PRO A 32 3.31 -5.46 -4.49
C PRO A 32 3.30 -6.49 -5.62
N SER A 33 2.72 -7.65 -5.36
CA SER A 33 2.46 -8.66 -6.38
C SER A 33 1.61 -8.06 -7.51
N SER A 34 2.01 -8.33 -8.75
CA SER A 34 1.22 -8.06 -9.97
C SER A 34 0.27 -9.20 -10.34
N ILE A 35 0.16 -10.23 -9.48
CA ILE A 35 -0.75 -11.36 -9.65
C ILE A 35 -1.63 -11.55 -8.42
N GLY A 36 -2.94 -11.62 -8.61
CA GLY A 36 -3.92 -11.92 -7.58
C GLY A 36 -4.40 -13.37 -7.70
N TYR A 37 -4.70 -14.01 -6.57
CA TYR A 37 -5.32 -15.34 -6.55
C TYR A 37 -6.45 -15.41 -5.52
N GLN A 38 -7.40 -16.32 -5.72
CA GLN A 38 -8.59 -16.45 -4.86
C GLN A 38 -8.26 -16.81 -3.41
N GLN A 39 -7.14 -17.51 -3.16
CA GLN A 39 -6.67 -17.85 -1.81
C GLN A 39 -6.12 -16.66 -1.04
N PHE A 40 -5.88 -15.51 -1.67
CA PHE A 40 -5.39 -14.34 -0.96
C PHE A 40 -6.47 -13.72 -0.07
N PRO A 41 -6.09 -13.16 1.10
CA PRO A 41 -7.04 -12.61 2.04
C PRO A 41 -7.93 -11.50 1.44
N LYS A 42 -9.22 -11.52 1.79
CA LYS A 42 -10.22 -10.53 1.37
C LYS A 42 -10.60 -9.59 2.55
N PRO A 43 -11.03 -8.33 2.29
CA PRO A 43 -11.03 -7.68 0.98
C PRO A 43 -9.61 -7.32 0.53
N GLU A 44 -9.36 -7.39 -0.78
CA GLU A 44 -8.12 -6.91 -1.36
C GLU A 44 -8.12 -5.38 -1.41
N TYR A 45 -6.93 -4.81 -1.27
CA TYR A 45 -6.71 -3.39 -1.55
C TYR A 45 -6.79 -3.16 -3.07
N PRO A 46 -7.20 -1.96 -3.54
CA PRO A 46 -7.24 -1.66 -4.97
C PRO A 46 -5.91 -1.91 -5.68
N TRP A 47 -5.97 -2.59 -6.81
CA TRP A 47 -4.83 -2.92 -7.67
C TRP A 47 -4.54 -1.81 -8.67
N GLY A 48 -5.58 -1.31 -9.32
CA GLY A 48 -5.52 -0.12 -10.15
C GLY A 48 -5.96 1.12 -9.39
N ASP A 49 -5.97 2.23 -10.11
CA ASP A 49 -6.47 3.50 -9.59
C ASP A 49 -7.94 3.39 -9.18
N LYS A 50 -8.18 3.78 -7.93
CA LYS A 50 -9.51 3.93 -7.38
C LYS A 50 -9.64 5.32 -6.79
N LEU A 51 -10.58 6.09 -7.32
CA LEU A 51 -10.93 7.38 -6.73
C LEU A 51 -11.66 7.19 -5.40
N LEU A 52 -11.12 7.78 -4.34
CA LEU A 52 -11.78 7.92 -3.05
C LEU A 52 -12.33 9.33 -2.90
N ALA A 53 -13.65 9.43 -2.82
CA ALA A 53 -14.32 10.69 -2.50
C ALA A 53 -13.89 11.24 -1.14
N PRO A 54 -13.97 12.57 -0.92
CA PRO A 54 -13.57 13.21 0.32
C PRO A 54 -14.24 12.57 1.55
N GLY A 55 -13.48 12.37 2.62
CA GLY A 55 -13.95 11.74 3.86
C GLY A 55 -14.14 10.22 3.79
N ARG A 56 -13.88 9.58 2.65
CA ARG A 56 -13.96 8.12 2.51
C ARG A 56 -12.61 7.47 2.75
N CYS A 57 -12.65 6.23 3.23
CA CYS A 57 -11.47 5.41 3.42
C CYS A 57 -11.61 4.09 2.67
N VAL A 58 -10.47 3.51 2.29
CA VAL A 58 -10.37 2.13 1.84
C VAL A 58 -9.50 1.33 2.80
N ARG A 59 -9.85 0.06 2.97
CA ARG A 59 -9.06 -0.91 3.72
C ARG A 59 -9.06 -2.22 2.96
N GLY A 60 -7.89 -2.85 2.90
CA GLY A 60 -7.71 -4.14 2.27
C GLY A 60 -6.32 -4.70 2.50
N TRP A 61 -6.13 -5.91 2.01
CA TRP A 61 -4.87 -6.63 1.99
C TRP A 61 -4.09 -6.29 0.72
N ILE A 62 -2.78 -6.07 0.87
CA ILE A 62 -1.82 -5.95 -0.23
C ILE A 62 -0.92 -7.18 -0.13
N THR A 63 -0.78 -7.91 -1.24
CA THR A 63 0.04 -9.11 -1.29
C THR A 63 1.40 -8.78 -1.88
N PHE A 64 2.45 -9.34 -1.30
CA PHE A 64 3.83 -9.22 -1.76
C PHE A 64 4.44 -10.60 -1.97
N GLN A 65 5.25 -10.75 -3.00
CA GLN A 65 6.06 -11.95 -3.20
C GLN A 65 7.40 -11.76 -2.50
N VAL A 66 7.66 -12.53 -1.45
CA VAL A 66 8.85 -12.36 -0.59
C VAL A 66 9.73 -13.61 -0.57
N PRO A 67 11.06 -13.48 -0.48
CA PRO A 67 11.95 -14.62 -0.31
C PRO A 67 11.72 -15.27 1.07
N GLY A 68 11.47 -16.58 1.11
CA GLY A 68 10.89 -17.24 2.29
C GLY A 68 11.65 -17.15 3.62
N LYS A 69 12.97 -16.88 3.61
CA LYS A 69 13.76 -16.71 4.85
C LYS A 69 13.92 -15.26 5.29
N ARG A 70 13.51 -14.29 4.47
CA ARG A 70 13.69 -12.87 4.76
C ARG A 70 12.39 -12.31 5.33
N ARG A 71 12.50 -11.37 6.27
CA ARG A 71 11.35 -10.64 6.82
C ARG A 71 11.53 -9.14 6.59
N PRO A 72 10.48 -8.44 6.12
CA PRO A 72 10.52 -6.99 6.04
C PRO A 72 10.55 -6.41 7.46
N VAL A 73 11.22 -5.27 7.62
CA VAL A 73 11.25 -4.51 8.87
C VAL A 73 10.27 -3.34 8.83
N ALA A 74 9.79 -2.96 7.65
CA ALA A 74 8.84 -1.87 7.50
C ALA A 74 7.98 -2.00 6.24
N VAL A 75 6.92 -1.20 6.22
CA VAL A 75 6.15 -0.85 5.04
C VAL A 75 6.28 0.64 4.81
N GLU A 76 6.45 1.07 3.57
CA GLU A 76 6.51 2.47 3.16
C GLU A 76 5.38 2.77 2.17
N TYR A 77 4.86 4.00 2.23
CA TYR A 77 3.83 4.51 1.31
C TYR A 77 4.33 5.78 0.62
N ALA A 78 4.61 5.70 -0.67
CA ALA A 78 5.21 6.76 -1.46
C ALA A 78 4.35 7.10 -2.70
N PRO A 79 3.12 7.64 -2.52
CA PRO A 79 2.33 8.09 -3.66
C PRO A 79 2.97 9.31 -4.32
N GLU A 80 2.62 9.56 -5.58
CA GLU A 80 3.11 10.70 -6.33
C GLU A 80 2.84 12.02 -5.57
N GLY A 81 3.84 12.91 -5.57
CA GLY A 81 3.75 14.21 -4.90
C GLY A 81 4.05 14.19 -3.39
N VAL A 82 4.29 13.03 -2.77
CA VAL A 82 4.74 12.95 -1.37
C VAL A 82 6.27 13.01 -1.31
N LEU A 83 6.79 14.11 -0.73
CA LEU A 83 8.25 14.35 -0.62
C LEU A 83 8.94 13.47 0.42
N VAL A 84 8.22 13.08 1.48
CA VAL A 84 8.74 12.22 2.55
C VAL A 84 7.76 11.10 2.76
N ALA A 85 8.09 9.92 2.23
CA ALA A 85 7.23 8.75 2.31
C ALA A 85 7.10 8.29 3.78
N PRO A 86 5.88 8.25 4.35
CA PRO A 86 5.69 7.68 5.67
C PRO A 86 6.04 6.19 5.68
N ARG A 87 6.73 5.78 6.75
CA ARG A 87 7.21 4.42 6.96
C ARG A 87 6.76 3.90 8.32
N TRP A 88 6.28 2.65 8.34
CA TRP A 88 5.79 1.98 9.55
C TRP A 88 6.55 0.67 9.78
N THR A 89 7.10 0.50 10.99
CA THR A 89 7.80 -0.73 11.37
C THR A 89 6.84 -1.93 11.42
N VAL A 90 7.25 -3.04 10.82
CA VAL A 90 6.60 -4.34 10.95
C VAL A 90 7.26 -5.08 12.10
N LYS A 91 6.47 -5.53 13.07
CA LYS A 91 6.94 -6.32 14.22
C LYS A 91 6.64 -7.80 14.01
#